data_AF-A0A1Y2VK34-F1
#
_entry.id   AF-A0A1Y2VK34-F1
#
_cell.length_a   1.000
_cell.length_b   1.000
_cell.length_c   1.000
_cell.angle_alpha   90.00
_cell.angle_beta   90.00
_cell.angle_gamma   90.00
#
_symmetry.space_group_name_H-M   'P 1'
#
loop_
_entity.id
_entity.type
_entity.pdbx_description
1 polymer ?
#
loop_
_entity_poly.entity_id
_entity_poly.type
_entity_poly.pdbx_seq_one_letter_code
_entity_poly.pdbx_strand_id
1 'polypeptide(L)'
;MVFDPGYVPKLNGIAEQKAVIDELLSLWKFDESNFCVTCMIRTPLRSKHCRRCQRCIAKHDHHCPWVNNCVGVNNHRHFALYLVNLVFGILFFDWLLYYYFSELPKPDAHDCLILADSICSISNGRRRDGYETVAGDEV
;
A
#
# COMPACT_ATOMS: atom_id res chain seq x y z
N MET A 1 -9.51 1.27 -1.49
CA MET A 1 -10.60 0.26 -1.54
C MET A 1 -11.67 0.69 -0.54
N VAL A 2 -12.77 1.32 -0.98
CA VAL A 2 -13.85 1.82 -0.11
C VAL A 2 -14.87 0.70 0.19
N PHE A 3 -14.37 -0.48 0.56
CA PHE A 3 -15.20 -1.65 0.85
C PHE A 3 -15.33 -1.83 2.35
N ASP A 4 -16.47 -2.33 2.83
CA ASP A 4 -16.65 -2.62 4.25
C ASP A 4 -15.66 -3.71 4.70
N PRO A 5 -14.70 -3.41 5.59
CA PRO A 5 -13.75 -4.41 6.10
C PRO A 5 -14.40 -5.41 7.07
N GLY A 6 -15.65 -5.18 7.46
CA GLY A 6 -16.39 -5.92 8.49
C GLY A 6 -16.61 -5.06 9.73
N TYR A 7 -17.20 -3.88 9.57
CA TYR A 7 -17.57 -3.02 10.70
C TYR A 7 -18.49 -3.76 11.66
N VAL A 8 -18.16 -3.75 12.95
CA VAL A 8 -19.05 -4.31 13.98
C VAL A 8 -20.20 -3.31 14.22
N PRO A 9 -21.46 -3.74 14.14
CA PRO A 9 -22.60 -2.85 14.35
C PRO A 9 -22.64 -2.32 15.79
N LYS A 10 -23.15 -1.10 15.95
CA LYS A 10 -23.38 -0.49 17.27
C LYS A 10 -24.66 -1.04 17.89
N LEU A 11 -24.69 -1.08 19.23
CA LEU A 11 -25.91 -1.39 20.00
C LEU A 11 -26.87 -0.20 19.96
N ASN A 12 -28.17 -0.47 19.99
CA ASN A 12 -29.24 0.51 19.88
C ASN A 12 -29.66 0.98 21.28
N GLY A 13 -28.93 1.97 21.80
CA GLY A 13 -29.30 2.68 23.02
C GLY A 13 -28.71 2.11 24.31
N ILE A 14 -28.96 2.83 25.40
CA ILE A 14 -28.30 2.62 26.70
C ILE A 14 -28.73 1.31 27.35
N ALA A 15 -29.99 0.90 27.18
CA ALA A 15 -30.53 -0.32 27.78
C ALA A 15 -29.81 -1.58 27.27
N GLU A 16 -29.60 -1.70 25.95
CA GLU A 16 -28.85 -2.82 25.35
C GLU A 16 -27.38 -2.81 25.78
N GLN A 17 -26.75 -1.61 25.81
CA GLN A 17 -25.37 -1.47 26.26
C GLN A 17 -25.20 -1.92 27.71
N LYS A 18 -26.11 -1.52 28.60
CA LYS A 18 -26.10 -1.93 30.01
C LYS A 18 -26.27 -3.44 30.15
N ALA A 19 -27.22 -4.03 29.43
CA ALA A 19 -27.43 -5.49 29.47
C ALA A 19 -26.17 -6.28 29.08
N VAL A 20 -25.45 -5.83 28.05
CA VAL A 20 -24.18 -6.44 27.62
C VAL A 20 -23.08 -6.28 28.68
N ILE A 21 -22.99 -5.10 29.31
CA ILE A 21 -22.01 -4.86 30.38
C ILE A 21 -22.31 -5.75 31.59
N ASP A 22 -23.57 -5.80 32.03
CA ASP A 22 -24.02 -6.62 33.16
C ASP A 22 -23.75 -8.12 32.89
N GLU A 23 -23.99 -8.60 31.66
CA GLU A 23 -23.64 -9.96 31.24
C GLU A 23 -22.13 -10.22 31.34
N LEU A 24 -21.29 -9.34 30.77
CA LEU A 24 -19.83 -9.52 30.79
C LEU A 24 -19.26 -9.46 32.21
N LEU A 25 -19.79 -8.61 33.08
CA LEU A 25 -19.42 -8.54 34.49
C LEU A 25 -19.82 -9.83 35.22
N SER A 26 -21.03 -10.36 34.98
CA SER A 26 -21.49 -11.62 35.59
C SER A 26 -20.60 -12.82 35.19
N LEU A 27 -20.03 -12.77 33.99
CA LEU A 27 -19.11 -13.78 33.46
C LEU A 27 -17.65 -13.54 33.86
N TRP A 28 -17.33 -12.46 34.58
CA TRP A 28 -15.96 -12.01 34.84
C TRP A 28 -15.12 -11.85 33.55
N LYS A 29 -15.76 -11.44 32.45
CA LYS A 29 -15.16 -11.21 31.13
C LYS A 29 -15.25 -9.76 30.69
N PHE A 30 -15.46 -8.84 31.63
CA PHE A 30 -15.43 -7.41 31.34
C PHE A 30 -13.98 -6.92 31.26
N ASP A 31 -13.38 -7.08 30.08
CA ASP A 31 -12.02 -6.65 29.76
C ASP A 31 -11.96 -6.01 28.37
N GLU A 32 -10.80 -5.45 28.01
CA GLU A 32 -10.57 -4.78 26.72
C GLU A 32 -10.68 -5.72 25.50
N SER A 33 -10.62 -7.03 25.72
CA SER A 33 -10.72 -8.03 24.65
C SER A 33 -12.17 -8.39 24.30
N ASN A 34 -13.08 -8.23 25.27
CA ASN A 34 -14.49 -8.57 25.16
C ASN A 34 -15.42 -7.34 25.09
N PHE A 35 -14.94 -6.15 25.47
CA PHE A 35 -15.71 -4.91 25.39
C PHE A 35 -14.89 -3.72 24.88
N CYS A 36 -15.46 -2.97 23.95
CA CYS A 36 -14.87 -1.71 23.49
C CYS A 36 -15.59 -0.53 24.15
N VAL A 37 -14.88 0.17 25.04
CA VAL A 37 -15.39 1.37 25.71
C VAL A 37 -15.64 2.53 24.76
N THR A 38 -14.85 2.68 23.69
CA THR A 38 -15.02 3.77 22.71
C THR A 38 -16.28 3.62 21.87
N CYS A 39 -16.62 2.38 21.51
CA CYS A 39 -17.80 2.10 20.70
C CYS A 39 -19.03 1.69 21.52
N MET A 40 -18.84 1.40 22.82
CA MET A 40 -19.87 0.85 23.72
C MET A 40 -20.51 -0.43 23.16
N ILE A 41 -19.67 -1.37 22.73
CA ILE A 41 -20.12 -2.65 22.17
C ILE A 41 -19.30 -3.81 22.73
N ARG A 42 -19.91 -4.99 22.78
CA ARG A 42 -19.17 -6.25 22.93
C ARG A 42 -18.27 -6.43 21.71
N THR A 43 -16.98 -6.69 21.91
CA THR A 43 -16.06 -6.99 20.81
C THR A 43 -16.20 -8.47 20.44
N PRO A 44 -16.61 -8.79 19.20
CA PRO A 44 -16.59 -10.16 18.73
C PRO A 44 -15.16 -10.71 18.72
N LEU A 45 -15.03 -12.04 18.70
CA LEU A 45 -13.73 -12.70 18.71
C LEU A 45 -12.76 -12.13 17.65
N ARG A 46 -11.54 -11.78 18.08
CA ARG A 46 -10.48 -11.16 17.26
C ARG A 46 -10.84 -9.79 16.65
N SER A 47 -11.84 -9.09 17.18
CA SER A 47 -12.17 -7.73 16.73
C SER A 47 -11.34 -6.69 17.49
N LYS A 48 -11.03 -5.56 16.85
CA LYS A 48 -10.34 -4.44 17.49
C LYS A 48 -10.91 -3.10 17.05
N HIS A 49 -10.82 -2.09 17.91
CA HIS A 49 -11.15 -0.71 17.55
C HIS A 49 -10.05 -0.09 16.71
N CYS A 50 -10.38 0.40 15.53
CA CYS A 50 -9.44 1.18 14.73
C CYS A 50 -9.66 2.67 14.99
N ARG A 51 -8.66 3.34 15.58
CA ARG A 51 -8.70 4.79 15.83
C ARG A 51 -8.79 5.62 14.56
N ARG A 52 -8.29 5.15 13.41
CA ARG A 52 -8.41 5.89 12.15
C ARG A 52 -9.81 5.80 11.55
N CYS A 53 -10.43 4.63 11.60
CA CYS A 53 -11.79 4.41 11.10
C CYS A 53 -12.88 4.76 12.13
N GLN A 54 -12.52 5.01 13.39
CA GLN A 54 -13.42 5.32 14.51
C GLN A 54 -14.52 4.27 14.72
N ARG A 55 -14.19 3.01 14.42
CA ARG A 55 -15.11 1.86 14.49
C ARG A 55 -14.36 0.58 14.84
N CYS A 56 -15.05 -0.36 15.47
CA CYS A 56 -14.57 -1.72 15.64
C CYS A 56 -14.68 -2.50 14.34
N ILE A 57 -13.65 -3.28 14.03
CA ILE A 57 -13.58 -4.12 12.83
C ILE A 57 -13.50 -5.58 13.27
N ALA A 58 -14.33 -6.43 12.67
CA ALA A 58 -14.36 -7.87 12.93
C ALA A 58 -13.16 -8.57 12.30
N LYS A 59 -12.52 -9.48 13.06
CA LYS A 59 -11.22 -10.08 12.72
C LYS A 59 -10.22 -9.04 12.20
N HIS A 60 -10.09 -7.93 12.92
CA HIS A 60 -9.22 -6.83 12.51
C HIS A 60 -7.77 -7.29 12.39
N ASP A 61 -7.19 -7.09 11.22
CA ASP A 61 -5.76 -7.28 11.00
C ASP A 61 -5.04 -5.94 11.25
N HIS A 62 -5.17 -4.98 10.33
CA HIS A 62 -4.57 -3.66 10.46
C HIS A 62 -5.33 -2.58 9.68
N HIS A 63 -5.00 -1.31 9.96
CA HIS A 63 -5.38 -0.20 9.09
C HIS A 63 -4.24 0.06 8.10
N CYS A 64 -4.51 -0.11 6.80
CA CYS A 64 -3.51 0.03 5.76
C CYS A 64 -3.61 1.42 5.11
N PRO A 65 -2.58 2.28 5.24
CA PRO A 65 -2.58 3.60 4.60
C PRO A 65 -2.64 3.52 3.08
N TRP A 66 -2.05 2.48 2.48
CA TRP A 66 -1.92 2.31 1.03
C TRP A 66 -3.26 2.07 0.33
N VAL A 67 -4.19 1.36 0.98
CA VAL A 67 -5.55 1.15 0.46
C VAL A 67 -6.57 2.11 1.09
N ASN A 68 -6.09 3.00 1.97
CA ASN A 68 -6.85 3.92 2.80
C ASN A 68 -8.07 3.28 3.45
N ASN A 69 -7.88 2.09 4.02
CA ASN A 69 -8.95 1.30 4.63
C ASN A 69 -8.40 0.27 5.63
N CYS A 70 -9.24 -0.21 6.53
CA CYS A 70 -8.92 -1.37 7.35
C CYS A 70 -8.92 -2.66 6.52
N VAL A 71 -8.09 -3.61 6.94
CA VAL A 71 -8.12 -5.00 6.51
C VAL A 71 -8.74 -5.82 7.64
N GLY A 72 -9.84 -6.49 7.33
CA GLY A 72 -10.66 -7.25 8.28
C GLY A 72 -11.34 -8.42 7.60
N VAL A 73 -12.30 -9.04 8.29
CA VAL A 73 -12.94 -10.29 7.85
C VAL A 73 -13.47 -10.25 6.40
N ASN A 74 -14.05 -9.13 5.98
CA ASN A 74 -14.75 -9.06 4.69
C ASN A 74 -13.82 -8.75 3.51
N ASN A 75 -12.61 -8.22 3.73
CA ASN A 75 -11.70 -7.85 2.66
C ASN A 75 -10.30 -8.47 2.75
N HIS A 76 -10.01 -9.29 3.76
CA HIS A 76 -8.70 -9.93 3.91
C HIS A 76 -8.29 -10.73 2.68
N ARG A 77 -9.22 -11.50 2.09
CA ARG A 77 -8.95 -12.27 0.85
C ARG A 77 -8.62 -11.36 -0.33
N HIS A 78 -9.35 -10.26 -0.49
CA HIS A 78 -9.10 -9.27 -1.54
C HIS A 78 -7.75 -8.57 -1.35
N PHE A 79 -7.38 -8.27 -0.11
CA PHE A 79 -6.07 -7.70 0.21
C PHE A 79 -4.93 -8.67 -0.14
N ALA A 80 -5.08 -9.96 0.18
CA ALA A 80 -4.09 -10.98 -0.21
C ALA A 80 -3.95 -11.10 -1.73
N LEU A 81 -5.07 -11.13 -2.48
CA LEU A 81 -5.03 -11.13 -3.94
C LEU A 81 -4.38 -9.86 -4.51
N TYR A 82 -4.64 -8.71 -3.91
CA TYR A 82 -3.99 -7.45 -4.28
C TYR A 82 -2.47 -7.55 -4.13
N LEU A 83 -1.95 -8.07 -3.01
CA LEU A 83 -0.51 -8.24 -2.80
C LEU A 83 0.12 -9.20 -3.82
N VAL A 84 -0.54 -10.32 -4.11
CA VAL A 84 -0.07 -11.28 -5.11
C VAL A 84 0.01 -10.64 -6.50
N ASN A 85 -1.04 -9.94 -6.93
CA ASN A 85 -1.05 -9.25 -8.22
C ASN A 85 -0.02 -8.11 -8.27
N LEU A 86 0.21 -7.42 -7.16
CA LEU A 86 1.24 -6.38 -7.09
C LEU A 86 2.64 -6.96 -7.33
N VAL A 87 2.97 -8.10 -6.72
CA VAL A 87 4.25 -8.78 -6.95
C VAL A 87 4.39 -9.21 -8.41
N PHE A 88 3.36 -9.83 -8.99
CA PHE A 88 3.39 -10.20 -10.41
C PHE A 88 3.55 -8.98 -11.33
N GLY A 89 2.85 -7.87 -11.03
CA GLY A 89 2.97 -6.63 -11.79
C GLY A 89 4.38 -6.03 -11.74
N ILE A 90 5.04 -6.06 -10.58
CA ILE A 90 6.43 -5.61 -10.44
C ILE A 90 7.37 -6.47 -11.27
N LEU A 91 7.29 -7.80 -11.14
CA LEU A 91 8.14 -8.72 -11.92
C LEU A 91 7.93 -8.57 -13.43
N PHE A 92 6.68 -8.37 -13.86
CA PHE A 92 6.37 -8.14 -15.27
C PHE A 92 6.92 -6.81 -15.76
N PHE A 93 6.81 -5.74 -14.96
CA PHE A 93 7.39 -4.44 -15.28
C PHE A 93 8.92 -4.51 -15.37
N ASP A 94 9.59 -5.15 -14.41
CA ASP A 94 11.05 -5.32 -14.42
C ASP A 94 11.52 -6.11 -15.64
N TRP A 95 10.79 -7.16 -16.02
CA TRP A 95 11.07 -7.93 -17.22
C TRP A 95 10.94 -7.08 -18.49
N LEU A 96 9.86 -6.30 -18.63
CA LEU A 96 9.67 -5.39 -19.75
C LEU A 96 10.78 -4.32 -19.81
N LEU A 97 11.17 -3.80 -18.66
CA LEU A 97 12.22 -2.79 -18.55
C LEU A 97 13.58 -3.38 -18.96
N TYR A 98 13.90 -4.58 -18.47
CA TYR A 98 15.09 -5.31 -18.87
C TYR A 98 15.10 -5.57 -20.38
N TYR A 99 13.99 -6.06 -20.93
CA TYR A 99 13.84 -6.30 -22.36
C TYR A 99 14.07 -5.02 -23.17
N TYR A 100 13.41 -3.92 -22.80
CA TYR A 100 13.59 -2.61 -23.44
C TYR A 100 15.06 -2.18 -23.47
N PHE A 101 15.75 -2.21 -22.32
CA PHE A 101 17.16 -1.83 -22.25
C PHE A 101 18.10 -2.80 -22.97
N SER A 102 17.75 -4.08 -23.07
CA SER A 102 18.56 -5.07 -23.79
C SER A 102 18.51 -4.90 -25.32
N GLU A 103 17.41 -4.35 -25.83
CA GLU A 103 17.21 -4.07 -27.25
C GLU A 103 17.68 -2.67 -27.66
N LEU A 104 18.00 -1.80 -26.69
CA LEU A 104 18.59 -0.51 -27.02
C LEU A 104 19.93 -0.72 -27.72
N PRO A 105 20.20 -0.01 -28.83
CA PRO A 105 21.52 0.03 -29.41
C PRO A 105 22.50 0.41 -28.31
N LYS A 106 23.56 -0.40 -28.14
CA LYS A 106 24.64 -0.03 -27.23
C LYS A 106 25.11 1.37 -27.66
N PRO A 107 25.11 2.37 -26.76
CA PRO A 107 25.71 3.64 -27.09
C PRO A 107 27.14 3.36 -27.51
N ASP A 108 27.60 4.06 -28.55
CA ASP A 108 29.02 4.01 -28.90
C ASP A 108 29.81 4.30 -27.62
N ALA A 109 30.83 3.48 -27.32
CA ALA A 109 31.49 3.42 -26.02
C ALA A 109 32.18 4.74 -25.63
N HIS A 110 32.14 5.73 -26.53
CA HIS A 110 32.72 7.04 -26.40
C HIS A 110 31.69 8.17 -26.28
N ASP A 111 30.38 7.93 -26.24
CA ASP A 111 29.37 9.01 -26.19
C ASP A 111 28.60 9.07 -24.85
N CYS A 112 28.88 10.08 -24.02
CA CYS A 112 28.10 10.41 -22.82
C CYS A 112 26.91 11.32 -23.17
N LEU A 113 25.69 10.84 -22.91
CA LEU A 113 24.48 11.59 -23.20
C LEU A 113 23.94 12.39 -22.00
N ILE A 114 24.20 11.93 -20.77
CA ILE A 114 23.52 12.42 -19.55
C ILE A 114 24.51 12.99 -18.52
N LEU A 115 25.75 12.49 -18.48
CA LEU A 115 26.71 12.83 -17.43
C LEU A 115 27.31 14.23 -17.61
N ALA A 116 27.60 14.90 -16.49
CA ALA A 116 28.42 16.11 -16.44
C ALA A 116 29.81 15.86 -17.07
N ASP A 117 30.41 16.87 -17.72
CA ASP A 117 31.68 16.72 -18.46
C ASP A 117 32.81 16.19 -17.57
N SER A 118 32.86 16.64 -16.32
CA SER A 118 33.85 16.21 -15.33
C SER A 118 33.74 14.73 -14.96
N ILE A 119 32.55 14.14 -15.06
CA ILE A 119 32.32 12.72 -14.77
C ILE A 119 32.48 11.90 -16.04
N CYS A 120 32.04 12.43 -17.17
CA CYS A 120 32.22 11.80 -18.49
C CYS A 120 33.70 11.61 -18.85
N SER A 121 34.55 12.59 -18.52
CA SER A 121 35.99 12.48 -18.70
C SER A 121 36.63 11.38 -17.85
N ILE A 122 36.07 11.09 -16.67
CA ILE A 122 36.55 10.01 -15.79
C ILE A 122 36.17 8.63 -16.36
N SER A 123 35.03 8.52 -17.04
CA SER A 123 34.56 7.28 -17.66
C SER A 123 35.11 7.03 -19.08
N ASN A 124 36.10 7.80 -19.54
CA ASN A 124 36.65 7.74 -20.92
C ASN A 124 35.60 7.95 -22.04
N GLY A 125 34.52 8.69 -21.75
CA GLY A 125 33.54 9.10 -22.75
C GLY A 125 33.74 10.55 -23.21
N ARG A 126 33.10 10.93 -24.31
CA ARG A 126 32.97 12.27 -24.90
C ARG A 126 31.48 12.64 -24.87
N ARG A 127 31.11 13.86 -24.48
CA ARG A 127 29.70 14.27 -24.51
C ARG A 127 29.21 14.38 -25.95
N ARG A 128 28.02 13.84 -26.25
CA ARG A 128 27.39 14.04 -27.56
C ARG A 128 26.71 15.41 -27.56
N ASP A 129 27.39 16.42 -28.11
CA ASP A 129 26.87 17.78 -28.19
C ASP A 129 25.76 17.85 -29.27
N GLY A 130 24.51 17.72 -28.84
CA GLY A 130 23.32 17.72 -29.71
C GLY A 130 22.93 19.10 -30.27
N TYR A 131 23.88 20.02 -30.47
CA TYR A 131 23.64 21.34 -31.04
C TYR A 131 24.79 21.83 -31.94
N GLU A 132 25.27 20.99 -32.85
CA GLU A 132 25.87 21.50 -34.08
C GLU A 132 24.85 21.38 -35.22
N THR A 133 24.48 22.58 -35.65
CA THR A 133 23.59 22.97 -36.73
C THR A 133 23.73 22.13 -38.00
N VAL A 134 22.57 21.79 -38.57
CA VAL A 134 22.36 21.76 -40.02
C VAL A 134 22.84 23.10 -40.60
N ALA A 135 24.07 23.20 -41.10
CA ALA A 135 24.54 24.35 -41.87
C ALA A 135 25.85 24.03 -42.63
N GLY A 136 25.78 24.04 -43.97
CA GLY A 136 26.90 24.18 -44.94
C GLY A 136 27.89 23.00 -45.01
N ASP A 137 28.39 22.52 -46.14
CA ASP A 137 28.53 23.05 -47.50
C ASP A 137 28.61 21.83 -48.45
N GLU A 138 27.87 21.80 -49.57
CA GLU A 138 28.41 22.11 -50.90
C GLU A 138 29.88 21.73 -51.14
N VAL A 139 30.11 20.62 -51.84
CA VAL A 139 30.78 20.46 -53.17
C VAL A 139 31.03 18.98 -53.44
#